data_AF-A0A542M398-F1
#
_entry.id   AF-A0A542M398-F1
#
_cell.length_a   1.000
_cell.length_b   1.000
_cell.length_c   1.000
_cell.angle_alpha   90.00
_cell.angle_beta   90.00
_cell.angle_gamma   90.00
#
_symmetry.space_group_name_H-M   'P 1'
#
loop_
_entity.id
_entity.type
_entity.pdbx_description
1 polymer ?
#
loop_
_entity_poly.entity_id
_entity_poly.type
_entity_poly.pdbx_seq_one_letter_code
_entity_poly.pdbx_strand_id
1 'polypeptide(L)'
;MKPILFLLAAASLAGCTREASQTIPELGERVLTVDEYLKQPDLRQRVGALCHNDPGRMGMTPNCVNVRRADHIASMGTAADLRIDLSK
;
A
#
# COMPACT_ATOMS: atom_id res chain seq x y z
N MET A 1 -57.71 9.72 1.85
CA MET A 1 -57.28 8.51 1.11
C MET A 1 -56.36 8.88 -0.04
N LYS A 2 -55.06 8.90 0.19
CA LYS A 2 -53.97 8.38 -0.68
C LYS A 2 -52.65 8.88 -0.08
N PRO A 3 -51.62 8.04 -0.04
CA PRO A 3 -50.68 8.01 1.06
C PRO A 3 -49.36 8.67 0.68
N ILE A 4 -48.77 9.37 1.65
CA ILE A 4 -47.39 9.14 2.11
C ILE A 4 -46.47 8.65 0.98
N LEU A 5 -46.10 9.53 0.05
CA LEU A 5 -45.16 9.23 -1.02
C LEU A 5 -43.97 10.19 -0.98
N PHE A 6 -43.47 10.48 0.21
CA PHE A 6 -42.28 11.30 0.43
C PHE A 6 -41.56 10.80 1.68
N LEU A 7 -40.95 9.60 1.67
CA LEU A 7 -40.10 9.16 2.79
C LEU A 7 -39.24 7.90 2.51
N LEU A 8 -38.75 7.72 1.28
CA LEU A 8 -37.93 6.54 0.93
C LEU A 8 -36.70 6.89 0.09
N ALA A 9 -35.93 7.90 0.52
CA ALA A 9 -34.66 8.25 -0.13
C ALA A 9 -33.55 8.63 0.87
N ALA A 10 -33.48 7.95 2.01
CA ALA A 10 -32.49 8.25 3.06
C ALA A 10 -31.70 7.03 3.54
N ALA A 11 -31.35 6.10 2.65
CA ALA A 11 -30.54 4.94 3.04
C ALA A 11 -29.62 4.49 1.90
N SER A 12 -28.39 5.04 1.84
CA SER A 12 -27.17 4.33 1.37
C SER A 12 -25.95 5.26 1.14
N LEU A 13 -25.43 5.90 2.19
CA LEU A 13 -24.04 6.42 2.18
C LEU A 13 -23.22 5.96 3.40
N ALA A 14 -23.59 4.84 4.02
CA ALA A 14 -22.73 4.16 5.00
C ALA A 14 -21.70 3.29 4.24
N GLY A 15 -20.78 3.94 3.51
CA GLY A 15 -19.77 3.26 2.70
C GLY A 15 -18.34 3.78 2.87
N CYS A 16 -18.09 4.71 3.79
CA CYS A 16 -16.73 5.17 4.13
C CYS A 16 -16.31 4.62 5.48
N THR A 17 -16.46 3.31 5.72
CA THR A 17 -15.73 2.68 6.81
C THR A 17 -14.26 2.71 6.41
N ARG A 18 -13.47 3.59 7.04
CA ARG A 18 -12.02 3.46 7.04
C ARG A 18 -11.71 2.04 7.52
N GLU A 19 -11.34 1.18 6.58
CA GLU A 19 -10.82 -0.15 6.86
C GLU A 19 -9.79 0.01 7.97
N ALA A 20 -9.93 -0.77 9.04
CA ALA A 20 -8.99 -0.77 10.15
C ALA A 20 -7.59 -0.86 9.53
N SER A 21 -6.75 0.15 9.80
CA SER A 21 -5.39 0.23 9.29
C SER A 21 -4.75 -1.13 9.53
N GLN A 22 -4.55 -1.91 8.47
CA GLN A 22 -3.92 -3.21 8.58
C GLN A 22 -2.46 -2.91 8.93
N THR A 23 -2.19 -2.96 10.23
CA THR A 23 -0.88 -2.66 10.79
C THR A 23 0.07 -3.77 10.38
N ILE A 24 1.19 -3.38 9.78
CA ILE A 24 2.29 -4.30 9.54
C ILE A 24 2.89 -4.63 10.91
N PRO A 25 3.02 -5.91 11.32
CA PRO A 25 3.44 -6.28 12.67
C PRO A 25 4.76 -5.64 13.11
N GLU A 26 5.73 -5.49 12.19
CA GLU A 26 7.03 -4.87 12.47
C GLU A 26 6.97 -3.35 12.65
N LEU A 27 5.91 -2.69 12.19
CA LEU A 27 5.78 -1.22 12.18
C LEU A 27 4.73 -0.70 13.17
N GLY A 28 3.80 -1.55 13.59
CA GLY A 28 2.62 -1.13 14.32
C GLY A 28 1.86 -0.06 13.52
N GLU A 29 1.57 1.07 14.18
CA GLU A 29 0.90 2.23 13.58
C GLU A 29 1.85 3.17 12.79
N ARG A 30 3.16 2.91 12.79
CA ARG A 30 4.12 3.79 12.12
C ARG A 30 3.98 3.68 10.60
N VAL A 31 3.92 4.83 9.94
CA VAL A 31 4.01 4.96 8.49
C VAL A 31 5.43 5.40 8.13
N LEU A 32 6.17 4.53 7.46
CA LEU A 32 7.51 4.84 6.96
C LEU A 32 7.42 5.52 5.59
N THR A 33 8.29 6.50 5.37
CA THR A 33 8.49 7.16 4.09
C THR A 33 9.25 6.26 3.10
N VAL A 34 9.23 6.64 1.82
CA VAL A 34 10.00 5.95 0.77
C VAL A 34 11.49 5.92 1.10
N ASP A 35 12.06 7.03 1.56
CA ASP A 35 13.51 7.13 1.88
C ASP A 35 13.91 6.25 3.06
N GLU A 36 13.05 6.09 4.06
CA GLU A 36 13.29 5.18 5.19
C GLU A 36 13.34 3.71 4.74
N TYR A 37 12.51 3.31 3.76
CA TYR A 37 12.59 1.98 3.15
C TYR A 37 13.82 1.81 2.24
N LEU A 38 14.25 2.87 1.55
CA LEU A 38 15.47 2.81 0.74
C LEU A 38 16.72 2.58 1.62
N LYS A 39 16.73 3.16 2.83
CA LYS A 39 17.81 2.97 3.82
C LYS A 39 17.80 1.60 4.52
N GLN A 40 16.70 0.83 4.40
CA GLN A 40 16.51 -0.44 5.11
C GLN A 40 16.07 -1.55 4.13
N PRO A 41 17.00 -2.10 3.33
CA PRO A 41 16.66 -3.06 2.27
C PRO A 41 15.97 -4.33 2.80
N ASP A 42 16.40 -4.86 3.95
CA ASP A 42 15.80 -6.07 4.53
C ASP A 42 14.36 -5.82 4.96
N LEU A 43 14.09 -4.68 5.61
CA LEU A 43 12.74 -4.29 6.02
C LEU A 43 11.86 -4.07 4.79
N ARG A 44 12.40 -3.41 3.75
CA ARG A 44 11.69 -3.17 2.50
C ARG A 44 11.27 -4.50 1.85
N GLN A 45 12.16 -5.49 1.75
CA GLN A 45 11.81 -6.80 1.20
C GLN A 45 10.73 -7.52 2.02
N ARG A 46 10.84 -7.53 3.35
CA ARG A 46 9.85 -8.20 4.21
C ARG A 46 8.47 -7.55 4.10
N VAL A 47 8.41 -6.22 4.19
CA VAL A 47 7.15 -5.48 4.07
C VAL A 47 6.58 -5.59 2.66
N GLY A 48 7.42 -5.52 1.62
CA GLY A 48 7.00 -5.72 0.23
C GLY A 48 6.36 -7.08 -0.01
N ALA A 49 6.94 -8.15 0.57
CA ALA A 49 6.37 -9.48 0.51
C ALA A 49 5.01 -9.58 1.20
N LEU A 50 4.85 -8.95 2.36
CA LEU A 50 3.55 -8.88 3.06
C LEU A 50 2.50 -8.18 2.19
N CYS A 51 2.86 -7.05 1.57
CA CYS A 51 1.97 -6.29 0.70
C CYS A 51 1.56 -7.03 -0.57
N HIS A 52 2.40 -7.94 -1.08
CA HIS A 52 2.09 -8.75 -2.27
C HIS A 52 1.04 -9.84 -1.99
N ASN A 53 1.03 -10.37 -0.76
CA ASN A 53 0.16 -11.50 -0.39
C ASN A 53 -1.29 -11.10 -0.07
N ASP A 54 -1.56 -9.81 0.20
CA ASP A 54 -2.93 -9.27 0.41
C ASP A 54 -3.13 -7.96 -0.38
N PRO A 55 -3.17 -8.02 -1.73
CA PRO A 55 -3.21 -6.82 -2.56
C PRO A 55 -4.52 -6.02 -2.41
N GLY A 56 -5.61 -6.67 -1.98
CA GLY A 56 -6.90 -6.02 -1.80
C GLY A 56 -6.92 -5.11 -0.58
N ARG A 57 -6.70 -5.67 0.61
CA ARG A 57 -6.83 -4.91 1.86
C ARG A 57 -5.56 -4.15 2.22
N MET A 58 -4.38 -4.76 2.03
CA MET A 58 -3.10 -4.15 2.42
C MET A 58 -2.53 -3.25 1.32
N GLY A 59 -2.83 -3.52 0.06
CA GLY A 59 -2.20 -2.86 -1.10
C GLY A 59 -2.37 -1.33 -1.16
N MET A 60 -3.39 -0.81 -0.47
CA MET A 60 -3.72 0.63 -0.36
C MET A 60 -3.26 1.28 0.95
N THR A 61 -2.68 0.52 1.89
CA THR A 61 -2.13 1.11 3.11
C THR A 61 -0.96 2.04 2.77
N PRO A 62 -0.73 3.13 3.53
CA PRO A 62 0.38 4.05 3.28
C PRO A 62 1.74 3.35 3.21
N ASN A 63 1.98 2.36 4.09
CA ASN A 63 3.22 1.58 4.09
C ASN A 63 3.36 0.73 2.82
N CYS A 64 2.32 0.07 2.33
CA CYS A 64 2.39 -0.72 1.10
C CYS A 64 2.56 0.14 -0.15
N VAL A 65 2.02 1.37 -0.16
CA VAL A 65 2.28 2.33 -1.22
C VAL A 65 3.74 2.78 -1.21
N ASN A 66 4.27 3.11 -0.04
CA ASN A 66 5.64 3.62 0.11
C ASN A 66 6.69 2.54 -0.17
N VAL A 67 6.50 1.32 0.33
CA VAL A 67 7.44 0.19 0.09
C VAL A 67 7.50 -0.17 -1.39
N ARG A 68 6.35 -0.19 -2.08
CA ARG A 68 6.27 -0.48 -3.52
C ARG A 68 7.00 0.58 -4.34
N ARG A 69 6.87 1.86 -3.95
CA ARG A 69 7.62 2.93 -4.59
C ARG A 69 9.12 2.79 -4.34
N ALA A 70 9.53 2.45 -3.12
CA ALA A 70 10.93 2.22 -2.78
C ALA A 70 11.52 1.03 -3.55
N ASP A 71 10.79 -0.09 -3.67
CA ASP A 71 11.22 -1.27 -4.45
C ASP A 71 11.38 -0.93 -5.93
N HIS A 72 10.44 -0.19 -6.52
CA HIS A 72 10.57 0.27 -7.90
C HIS A 72 11.84 1.09 -8.09
N ILE A 73 12.12 2.06 -7.22
CA ILE A 73 13.35 2.88 -7.29
C ILE A 73 14.61 2.01 -7.15
N ALA A 74 14.64 1.09 -6.18
CA ALA A 74 15.78 0.21 -5.97
C ALA A 74 16.05 -0.71 -7.19
N SER A 75 14.98 -1.20 -7.83
CA SER A 75 15.08 -2.07 -9.02
C SER A 75 15.61 -1.35 -10.27
N MET A 76 15.41 -0.03 -10.37
CA MET A 76 15.97 0.75 -11.48
C MET A 76 17.50 0.88 -11.36
N GLY A 77 18.02 0.97 -10.14
CA GLY A 77 19.46 0.97 -9.89
C GLY A 77 20.11 -0.35 -10.28
N THR A 78 19.49 -1.49 -9.93
CA THR A 78 20.02 -2.81 -10.29
C THR A 78 19.95 -3.10 -11.80
N ALA A 79 18.90 -2.66 -12.50
CA ALA A 79 18.79 -2.85 -13.95
C ALA A 79 19.87 -2.09 -14.72
N ALA A 80 20.26 -0.89 -14.26
CA ALA A 80 21.34 -0.11 -14.87
C ALA A 80 22.70 -0.80 -14.70
N ASP A 81 22.96 -1.38 -13.53
CA ASP A 81 24.19 -2.10 -13.21
C ASP A 81 24.31 -3.38 -14.05
N LEU A 82 23.23 -4.15 -14.14
CA LEU A 82 23.17 -5.37 -14.96
C LEU A 82 23.45 -5.08 -16.45
N ARG A 83 22.99 -3.93 -16.95
CA ARG A 83 23.24 -3.51 -18.35
C ARG A 83 24.72 -3.18 -18.60
N ILE A 84 25.42 -2.62 -17.60
CA ILE A 84 26.86 -2.32 -17.70
C ILE A 84 27.65 -3.63 -17.76
N ASP A 85 27.31 -4.61 -16.93
CA ASP A 85 27.99 -5.91 -16.90
C ASP A 85 27.80 -6.70 -18.20
N LEU A 86 26.62 -6.65 -18.81
CA LEU A 86 26.34 -7.28 -20.11
C LEU A 86 27.00 -6.59 -21.31
N SER A 87 27.57 -5.40 -21.13
CA SER A 87 28.23 -4.63 -22.19
C SER A 87 29.76 -4.77 -22.21
N LYS A 88 30.31 -5.63 -21.35
CA LYS A 88 31.73 -6.01 -21.29
C LYS A 88 31.93 -7.40 -21.85
#